data_AF-A0A8T3KHM0-F1
#
_entry.id   AF-A0A8T3KHM0-F1
#
_cell.length_a   1.000
_cell.length_b   1.000
_cell.length_c   1.000
_cell.angle_alpha   90.00
_cell.angle_beta   90.00
_cell.angle_gamma   90.00
#
_symmetry.space_group_name_H-M   'P 1'
#
loop_
_entity.id
_entity.type
_entity.pdbx_description
1 polymer ?
#
loop_
_entity_poly.entity_id
_entity_poly.type
_entity_poly.pdbx_seq_one_letter_code
_entity_poly.pdbx_strand_id
1 'polypeptide(L)'
;MLINNSSVVAVRCPWCGSIQMNSISPFQLSGGGGLTFNCQCGEELFTLRKTESGGYQLKISCIACDCQHIYKLGYKDLWKTEVCILSCLYTRIEVCFIGRREPVIEAVERYERELDDIINELGIEEFLDDDDLWFESFSQFMDTIEKVNFSKELGKNKVDSLAERPERSK
;
A
#
# COMPACT_ATOMS: atom_id res chain seq x y z
N MET A 1 17.22 -13.72 29.42
CA MET A 1 15.92 -14.06 28.79
C MET A 1 15.71 -13.06 27.66
N LEU A 2 15.93 -13.47 26.40
CA LEU A 2 15.75 -12.60 25.22
C LEU A 2 14.26 -12.50 24.95
N ILE A 3 13.66 -11.34 25.20
CA ILE A 3 12.26 -11.09 24.87
C ILE A 3 12.19 -10.93 23.35
N ASN A 4 11.77 -11.99 22.66
CA ASN A 4 11.64 -12.01 21.20
C ASN A 4 10.30 -11.36 20.81
N ASN A 5 10.16 -10.05 21.05
CA ASN A 5 8.92 -9.31 20.76
C ASN A 5 8.97 -8.71 19.35
N SER A 6 9.03 -9.56 18.32
CA SER A 6 8.97 -9.11 16.92
C SER A 6 7.53 -8.94 16.47
N SER A 7 7.28 -7.89 15.69
CA SER A 7 6.00 -7.66 15.00
C SER A 7 6.21 -7.77 13.50
N VAL A 8 5.19 -8.18 12.77
CA VAL A 8 5.14 -8.10 11.31
C VAL A 8 4.38 -6.83 10.94
N VAL A 9 4.86 -6.15 9.89
CA VAL A 9 4.19 -5.04 9.23
C VAL A 9 3.92 -5.46 7.80
N ALA A 10 2.66 -5.45 7.37
CA ALA A 10 2.25 -5.67 6.00
C ALA A 10 1.77 -4.36 5.38
N VAL A 11 2.29 -4.00 4.21
CA VAL A 11 1.93 -2.78 3.47
C VAL A 11 1.82 -3.10 1.99
N ARG A 12 0.79 -2.55 1.34
CA ARG A 12 0.65 -2.59 -0.12
C ARG A 12 1.54 -1.55 -0.77
N CYS A 13 2.42 -1.98 -1.68
CA CYS A 13 3.31 -1.10 -2.41
C CYS A 13 2.52 -0.10 -3.27
N PRO A 14 2.74 1.21 -3.15
CA PRO A 14 2.04 2.20 -3.99
C PRO A 14 2.42 2.12 -5.47
N TRP A 15 3.59 1.57 -5.79
CA TRP A 15 4.08 1.48 -7.16
C TRP A 15 3.64 0.18 -7.86
N CYS A 16 3.95 -0.98 -7.29
CA CYS A 16 3.69 -2.27 -7.94
C CYS A 16 2.44 -3.00 -7.42
N GLY A 17 1.75 -2.46 -6.42
CA GLY A 17 0.52 -3.05 -5.87
C GLY A 17 0.72 -4.33 -5.03
N SER A 18 1.91 -4.94 -4.99
CA SER A 18 2.16 -6.12 -4.17
C SER A 18 2.14 -5.79 -2.66
N ILE A 19 1.59 -6.70 -1.85
CA ILE A 19 1.68 -6.61 -0.39
C ILE A 19 2.99 -7.23 0.07
N GLN A 20 3.74 -6.49 0.86
CA GLN A 20 5.02 -6.93 1.43
C GLN A 20 4.92 -7.04 2.94
N MET A 21 5.42 -8.15 3.48
CA MET A 21 5.45 -8.42 4.92
C MET A 21 6.88 -8.29 5.45
N ASN A 22 7.09 -7.37 6.38
CA ASN A 22 8.39 -7.09 6.97
C ASN A 22 8.36 -7.28 8.49
N SER A 23 9.29 -8.08 9.02
CA SER A 23 9.45 -8.26 10.46
C SER A 23 10.28 -7.12 11.06
N ILE A 24 9.76 -6.53 12.13
CA ILE A 24 10.41 -5.48 12.93
C ILE A 24 10.61 -5.98 14.36
N SER A 25 11.63 -5.46 15.03
CA SER A 25 11.89 -5.70 16.45
C SER A 25 12.19 -4.39 17.19
N PRO A 26 11.88 -4.30 18.49
CA PRO A 26 12.16 -3.11 19.30
C PRO A 26 13.64 -2.75 19.34
N PHE A 27 14.52 -3.76 19.23
CA PHE A 27 15.98 -3.59 19.28
C PHE A 27 16.51 -2.80 18.09
N GLN A 28 15.94 -2.99 16.89
CA GLN A 28 16.34 -2.25 15.69
C GLN A 28 16.03 -0.74 15.79
N LEU A 29 15.08 -0.35 16.64
CA LEU A 29 14.67 1.05 16.87
C LEU A 29 15.37 1.69 18.07
N SER A 30 16.25 0.96 18.76
CA SER A 30 16.88 1.43 20.01
C SER A 30 18.01 2.45 19.78
N GLY A 31 18.60 2.49 18.58
CA GLY A 31 19.74 3.36 18.23
C GLY A 31 19.39 4.77 17.77
N GLY A 32 18.13 5.21 17.90
CA GLY A 32 17.67 6.55 17.50
C GLY A 32 17.47 6.76 15.99
N GLY A 33 17.92 5.81 15.16
CA GLY A 33 17.64 5.78 13.71
C GLY A 33 16.22 5.34 13.39
N GLY A 34 15.69 5.83 12.26
CA GLY A 34 14.50 5.27 11.63
C GLY A 34 14.83 3.99 10.87
N LEU A 35 13.88 3.06 10.81
CA LEU A 35 13.94 1.88 9.96
C LEU A 35 13.12 2.13 8.70
N THR A 36 13.76 2.03 7.55
CA THR A 36 13.11 2.15 6.25
C THR A 36 13.05 0.78 5.59
N PHE A 37 11.88 0.44 5.06
CA PHE A 37 11.64 -0.81 4.35
C PHE A 37 11.23 -0.52 2.92
N ASN A 38 11.86 -1.25 1.99
CA ASN A 38 11.62 -1.12 0.56
C ASN A 38 10.90 -2.35 0.04
N CYS A 39 10.10 -2.14 -0.99
CA CYS A 39 9.47 -3.19 -1.77
C CYS A 39 10.53 -3.91 -2.61
N GLN A 40 10.22 -5.14 -3.03
CA GLN A 40 11.03 -5.87 -4.00
C GLN A 40 11.19 -5.13 -5.34
N CYS A 41 10.26 -4.23 -5.69
CA CYS A 41 10.38 -3.36 -6.86
C CYS A 41 11.32 -2.15 -6.67
N GLY A 42 11.84 -1.94 -5.45
CA GLY A 42 12.74 -0.83 -5.12
C GLY A 42 12.09 0.37 -4.45
N GLU A 43 10.75 0.49 -4.49
CA GLU A 43 10.03 1.62 -3.90
C GLU A 43 10.03 1.60 -2.36
N GLU A 44 10.10 2.76 -1.70
CA GLU A 44 9.97 2.86 -0.24
C GLU A 44 8.53 2.55 0.19
N LEU A 45 8.34 1.53 1.03
CA LEU A 45 7.02 1.17 1.57
C LEU A 45 6.67 2.04 2.78
N PHE A 46 7.57 2.02 3.76
CA PHE A 46 7.37 2.74 5.00
C PHE A 46 8.68 3.03 5.73
N THR A 47 8.63 4.06 6.55
CA THR A 47 9.68 4.40 7.50
C THR A 47 9.10 4.44 8.92
N LEU A 48 9.65 3.62 9.82
CA LEU A 48 9.28 3.53 11.22
C LEU A 48 10.36 4.16 12.10
N ARG A 49 10.00 5.13 12.93
CA ARG A 49 10.95 5.77 13.86
C ARG A 49 10.41 5.83 15.28
N LYS A 50 11.30 5.77 16.25
CA LYS A 50 10.97 6.07 17.65
C LYS A 50 10.98 7.60 17.85
N THR A 51 10.02 8.09 18.61
CA THR A 51 9.90 9.52 18.95
C THR A 51 10.53 9.81 20.30
N GLU A 52 10.95 11.06 20.52
CA GLU A 52 11.52 11.51 21.81
C GLU A 52 10.53 11.36 22.96
N SER A 53 9.22 11.50 22.70
CA SER A 53 8.14 11.30 23.68
C SER A 53 7.87 9.83 24.03
N GLY A 54 8.66 8.88 23.52
CA GLY A 54 8.55 7.45 23.84
C GLY A 54 7.55 6.66 23.00
N GLY A 55 6.85 7.30 22.06
CA GLY A 55 5.99 6.65 21.07
C GLY A 55 6.73 6.34 19.77
N TYR A 56 5.98 5.96 18.73
CA TYR A 56 6.48 5.66 17.41
C TYR A 56 5.76 6.47 16.34
N GLN A 57 6.46 6.74 15.25
CA GLN A 57 5.90 7.34 14.05
C GLN A 57 6.14 6.42 12.87
N LEU A 58 5.06 6.01 12.23
CA LEU A 58 5.08 5.22 11.02
C LEU A 58 4.68 6.12 9.84
N LYS A 59 5.61 6.30 8.91
CA LYS A 59 5.40 7.03 7.67
C LYS A 59 5.16 6.02 6.55
N ILE A 60 4.06 6.14 5.80
CA ILE A 60 3.71 5.24 4.69
C ILE A 60 3.38 6.07 3.45
N SER A 61 3.87 5.64 2.29
CA SER A 61 3.43 6.14 0.99
C SER A 61 2.13 5.41 0.60
N CYS A 62 0.99 6.11 0.61
CA CYS A 62 -0.32 5.48 0.55
C CYS A 62 -0.83 5.31 -0.89
N ILE A 63 -1.02 4.05 -1.31
CA ILE A 63 -1.58 3.72 -2.63
C ILE A 63 -3.01 4.26 -2.83
N ALA A 64 -3.82 4.32 -1.77
CA ALA A 64 -5.24 4.63 -1.88
C ALA A 64 -5.55 6.10 -2.17
N CYS A 65 -4.61 7.01 -1.91
CA CYS A 65 -4.80 8.45 -2.11
C CYS A 65 -3.56 9.17 -2.66
N ASP A 66 -2.52 8.41 -3.03
CA ASP A 66 -1.25 8.91 -3.54
C ASP A 66 -0.58 9.99 -2.65
N CYS A 67 -0.82 9.91 -1.34
CA CYS A 67 -0.26 10.83 -0.35
C CYS A 67 0.59 10.10 0.68
N GLN A 68 1.50 10.83 1.31
CA GLN A 68 2.28 10.30 2.42
C GLN A 68 1.52 10.46 3.76
N HIS A 69 1.28 9.36 4.46
CA HIS A 69 0.65 9.37 5.78
C HIS A 69 1.68 9.22 6.90
N ILE A 70 1.38 9.86 8.05
CA ILE A 70 2.16 9.72 9.28
C ILE A 70 1.21 9.30 10.40
N TYR A 71 1.35 8.06 10.85
CA TYR A 71 0.61 7.51 11.99
C TYR A 71 1.45 7.61 13.26
N LYS A 72 0.83 8.02 14.36
CA LYS A 72 1.43 7.98 15.70
C LYS A 72 0.98 6.71 16.39
N LEU A 73 1.92 5.86 16.76
CA LEU A 73 1.67 4.56 17.36
C LEU A 73 2.25 4.48 18.76
N GLY A 74 1.53 3.84 19.67
CA GLY A 74 2.02 3.47 20.99
C GLY A 74 2.81 2.17 20.97
N TYR A 75 3.44 1.86 22.10
CA TYR A 75 4.12 0.57 22.28
C TYR A 75 3.15 -0.62 22.14
N LYS A 76 1.91 -0.48 22.60
CA LYS A 76 0.92 -1.56 22.54
C LYS A 76 0.53 -1.88 21.09
N ASP A 77 0.34 -0.85 20.27
CA ASP A 77 -0.10 -0.97 18.88
C ASP A 77 0.91 -1.75 18.03
N LEU A 78 2.21 -1.50 18.24
CA LEU A 78 3.28 -2.19 17.53
C LEU A 78 3.64 -3.55 18.11
N TRP A 79 3.58 -3.74 19.44
CA TRP A 79 4.31 -4.84 20.09
C TRP A 79 3.47 -5.74 20.99
N LYS A 80 2.21 -5.40 21.26
CA LYS A 80 1.37 -6.20 22.17
C LYS A 80 0.05 -6.64 21.56
N THR A 81 -0.45 -5.90 20.58
CA THR A 81 -1.68 -6.21 19.86
C THR A 81 -1.49 -7.41 18.92
N GLU A 82 -2.54 -8.22 18.76
CA GLU A 82 -2.56 -9.33 17.79
C GLU A 82 -2.52 -8.78 16.35
N VAL A 83 -3.39 -7.82 16.03
CA VAL A 83 -3.37 -7.06 14.77
C VAL A 83 -3.89 -5.63 14.99
N CYS A 84 -3.14 -4.66 14.48
CA CYS A 84 -3.45 -3.25 14.43
C CYS A 84 -3.57 -2.87 12.95
N ILE A 85 -4.75 -2.40 12.55
CA ILE A 85 -5.03 -2.04 11.17
C ILE A 85 -5.04 -0.51 11.07
N LEU A 86 -4.29 0.02 10.11
CA LEU A 86 -4.25 1.43 9.80
C LEU A 86 -4.92 1.69 8.46
N SER A 87 -5.83 2.65 8.47
CA SER A 87 -6.58 3.05 7.29
C SER A 87 -6.09 4.39 6.75
N CYS A 88 -6.18 4.55 5.43
CA CYS A 88 -5.99 5.81 4.74
C CYS A 88 -6.80 6.93 5.42
N LEU A 89 -6.16 8.07 5.67
CA LEU A 89 -6.79 9.19 6.37
C LEU A 89 -7.89 9.87 5.54
N TYR A 90 -7.86 9.70 4.22
CA TYR A 90 -8.81 10.29 3.27
C TYR A 90 -9.89 9.30 2.85
N THR A 91 -9.49 8.11 2.36
CA THR A 91 -10.41 7.13 1.76
C THR A 91 -10.92 6.08 2.73
N ARG A 92 -10.33 5.97 3.93
CA ARG A 92 -10.64 4.94 4.95
C ARG A 92 -10.37 3.49 4.55
N ILE A 93 -9.82 3.26 3.36
CA ILE A 93 -9.33 1.94 2.93
C ILE A 93 -8.19 1.49 3.85
N GLU A 94 -8.16 0.21 4.21
CA GLU A 94 -7.08 -0.41 5.00
C GLU A 94 -5.78 -0.42 4.19
N VAL A 95 -4.68 0.08 4.75
CA VAL A 95 -3.41 0.29 4.01
C VAL A 95 -2.18 -0.30 4.70
N CYS A 96 -2.29 -0.62 5.98
CA CYS A 96 -1.19 -1.23 6.73
C CYS A 96 -1.73 -2.10 7.87
N PHE A 97 -1.11 -3.26 8.06
CA PHE A 97 -1.47 -4.24 9.07
C PHE A 97 -0.23 -4.54 9.92
N ILE A 98 -0.35 -4.43 11.24
CA ILE A 98 0.79 -4.55 12.16
C ILE A 98 0.44 -5.48 13.31
N GLY A 99 1.28 -6.46 13.62
CA GLY A 99 1.07 -7.28 14.80
C GLY A 99 1.78 -8.63 14.73
N ARG A 100 1.18 -9.65 15.33
CA ARG A 100 1.69 -11.01 15.22
C ARG A 100 1.51 -11.54 13.81
N ARG A 101 2.42 -12.43 13.40
CA ARG A 101 2.50 -12.92 12.02
C ARG A 101 1.18 -13.53 11.55
N GLU A 102 0.64 -14.48 12.29
CA GLU A 102 -0.55 -15.23 11.89
C GLU A 102 -1.80 -14.32 11.81
N PRO A 103 -2.13 -13.50 12.82
CA PRO A 103 -3.23 -12.55 12.72
C PRO A 103 -3.08 -11.51 11.60
N VAL A 104 -1.85 -11.08 11.30
CA VAL A 104 -1.60 -10.16 10.18
C VAL A 104 -1.87 -10.84 8.84
N ILE A 105 -1.44 -12.10 8.67
CA ILE A 105 -1.73 -12.88 7.45
C ILE A 105 -3.24 -13.03 7.27
N GLU A 106 -3.96 -13.44 8.32
CA GLU A 106 -5.43 -13.58 8.27
C GLU A 106 -6.14 -12.27 7.90
N ALA A 107 -5.65 -11.13 8.43
CA ALA A 107 -6.21 -9.82 8.11
C ALA A 107 -5.95 -9.41 6.65
N VAL A 108 -4.76 -9.68 6.13
CA VAL A 108 -4.41 -9.43 4.72
C VAL A 108 -5.25 -10.30 3.80
N GLU A 109 -5.38 -11.60 4.07
CA GLU A 109 -6.20 -12.50 3.25
C GLU A 109 -7.68 -12.11 3.26
N ARG A 110 -8.21 -11.64 4.39
CA ARG A 110 -9.57 -11.08 4.45
C ARG A 110 -9.69 -9.86 3.56
N TYR A 111 -8.75 -8.91 3.68
CA TYR A 111 -8.74 -7.69 2.89
C TYR A 111 -8.67 -7.97 1.38
N GLU A 112 -7.83 -8.91 0.95
CA GLU A 112 -7.72 -9.30 -0.46
C GLU A 112 -9.01 -9.94 -0.98
N ARG A 113 -9.63 -10.84 -0.22
CA ARG A 113 -10.95 -11.40 -0.57
C ARG A 113 -12.03 -10.33 -0.70
N GLU A 114 -12.09 -9.39 0.24
CA GLU A 114 -13.07 -8.28 0.20
C GLU A 114 -12.86 -7.39 -1.04
N LEU A 115 -11.60 -7.17 -1.45
CA LEU A 115 -11.31 -6.46 -2.69
C LEU A 115 -11.74 -7.26 -3.93
N ASP A 116 -11.43 -8.56 -3.97
CA ASP A 116 -11.80 -9.44 -5.08
C ASP A 116 -13.32 -9.52 -5.24
N ASP A 117 -14.06 -9.60 -4.13
CA ASP A 117 -15.53 -9.59 -4.12
C ASP A 117 -16.07 -8.27 -4.74
N ILE A 118 -15.49 -7.12 -4.39
CA ILE A 118 -15.87 -5.82 -4.98
C ILE A 118 -15.56 -5.79 -6.49
N ILE A 119 -14.40 -6.30 -6.90
CA ILE A 119 -14.01 -6.36 -8.32
C ILE A 119 -15.01 -7.21 -9.11
N ASN A 120 -15.41 -8.35 -8.54
CA ASN A 120 -16.39 -9.26 -9.12
C ASN A 120 -17.80 -8.65 -9.18
N GLU A 121 -18.26 -8.01 -8.11
CA GLU A 121 -19.57 -7.32 -8.07
C GLU A 121 -19.66 -6.18 -9.10
N LEU A 122 -18.55 -5.51 -9.38
CA LEU A 122 -18.48 -4.47 -10.41
C LEU A 122 -18.35 -5.04 -11.83
N GLY A 123 -18.26 -6.36 -11.99
CA GLY A 123 -18.08 -7.03 -13.27
C GLY A 123 -16.75 -6.69 -13.96
N ILE A 124 -15.77 -6.17 -13.22
CA ILE A 124 -14.51 -5.68 -13.79
C ILE A 124 -13.72 -6.85 -14.42
N GLU A 125 -13.77 -8.06 -13.86
CA GLU A 125 -13.13 -9.23 -14.47
C GLU A 125 -13.67 -9.52 -15.87
N GLU A 126 -14.99 -9.44 -16.06
CA GLU A 126 -15.64 -9.65 -17.36
C GLU A 126 -15.23 -8.59 -18.39
N PHE A 127 -14.94 -7.36 -17.95
CA PHE A 127 -14.37 -6.31 -18.80
C PHE A 127 -12.90 -6.55 -19.17
N LEU A 128 -12.14 -7.28 -18.35
CA LEU A 128 -10.72 -7.56 -18.60
C LEU A 128 -10.51 -8.81 -19.48
N ASP A 129 -11.49 -9.69 -19.55
CA ASP A 129 -11.43 -10.95 -20.31
C ASP A 129 -11.90 -10.83 -21.78
N ASP A 130 -12.53 -9.71 -22.15
CA ASP A 130 -12.91 -9.39 -23.52
C ASP A 130 -12.00 -8.27 -24.08
N ASP A 131 -11.05 -8.66 -24.94
CA ASP A 131 -10.02 -7.78 -25.52
C ASP A 131 -10.64 -6.59 -26.30
N ASP A 132 -11.80 -6.78 -26.94
CA ASP A 132 -12.46 -5.73 -27.73
C ASP A 132 -13.19 -4.73 -26.81
N LEU A 133 -13.89 -5.22 -25.78
CA LEU A 133 -14.55 -4.39 -24.76
C LEU A 133 -13.56 -3.60 -23.89
N TRP A 134 -12.43 -4.20 -23.52
CA TRP A 134 -11.34 -3.49 -22.82
C TRP A 134 -10.85 -2.32 -23.66
N PHE A 135 -10.59 -2.54 -24.95
CA PHE A 135 -9.98 -1.53 -25.83
C PHE A 135 -10.91 -0.37 -26.08
N GLU A 136 -12.20 -0.63 -26.32
CA GLU A 136 -13.20 0.42 -26.48
C GLU A 136 -13.37 1.27 -25.22
N SER A 137 -13.50 0.62 -24.05
CA SER A 137 -13.67 1.31 -22.77
C SER A 137 -12.42 2.12 -22.37
N PHE A 138 -11.24 1.52 -22.51
CA PHE A 138 -9.98 2.21 -22.24
C PHE A 138 -9.73 3.35 -23.23
N SER A 139 -10.02 3.16 -24.52
CA SER A 139 -9.92 4.24 -25.52
C SER A 139 -10.83 5.40 -25.15
N GLN A 140 -12.07 5.16 -24.74
CA GLN A 140 -13.01 6.20 -24.33
C GLN A 140 -12.56 6.92 -23.05
N PHE A 141 -12.00 6.18 -22.09
CA PHE A 141 -11.39 6.74 -20.88
C PHE A 141 -10.19 7.62 -21.20
N MET A 142 -9.27 7.16 -22.05
CA MET A 142 -8.11 7.92 -22.50
C MET A 142 -8.51 9.17 -23.29
N ASP A 143 -9.51 9.07 -24.17
CA ASP A 143 -10.11 10.21 -24.88
C ASP A 143 -10.64 11.27 -23.91
N THR A 144 -11.21 10.82 -22.79
CA THR A 144 -11.72 11.70 -21.72
C THR A 144 -10.57 12.32 -20.93
N ILE A 145 -9.52 11.55 -20.60
CA ILE A 145 -8.31 12.08 -19.95
C ILE A 145 -7.60 13.09 -20.84
N GLU A 146 -7.47 12.84 -22.15
CA GLU A 146 -6.88 13.79 -23.10
C GLU A 146 -7.69 15.09 -23.16
N LYS A 147 -9.03 15.00 -23.21
CA LYS A 147 -9.92 16.18 -23.18
C LYS A 147 -9.81 16.96 -21.86
N VAL A 148 -9.60 16.28 -20.74
CA VAL A 148 -9.39 16.93 -19.43
C VAL A 148 -7.97 17.51 -19.32
N ASN A 149 -6.94 16.84 -19.85
CA ASN A 149 -5.55 17.32 -19.86
C ASN A 149 -5.34 18.51 -20.80
N PHE A 150 -6.15 18.64 -21.86
CA PHE A 150 -6.21 19.87 -22.67
C PHE A 150 -6.64 21.11 -21.88
N SER A 151 -7.23 20.92 -20.68
CA SER A 151 -7.59 22.02 -19.77
C SER A 151 -6.46 22.41 -18.80
N LYS A 152 -5.36 21.64 -18.73
CA LYS A 152 -4.26 21.84 -17.77
C LYS A 152 -2.86 21.97 -18.39
N GLU A 153 -2.68 21.83 -19.69
CA GLU A 153 -1.40 22.09 -20.36
C GLU A 153 -1.15 23.58 -20.65
N LEU A 154 -0.93 24.36 -19.59
CA LEU A 154 0.12 25.36 -19.56
C LEU A 154 1.16 24.86 -18.56
N GLY A 155 1.96 23.85 -18.93
CA GLY A 155 2.93 23.32 -17.96
C GLY A 155 3.74 22.05 -18.24
N LYS A 156 4.11 21.76 -19.50
CA LYS A 156 5.26 20.90 -19.90
C LYS A 156 5.30 19.41 -19.46
N ASN A 157 5.13 18.56 -20.48
CA ASN A 157 6.03 17.47 -20.94
C ASN A 157 6.22 16.20 -20.07
N LYS A 158 5.54 15.11 -20.46
CA LYS A 158 6.09 13.83 -20.99
C LYS A 158 5.10 12.70 -20.71
N VAL A 159 4.46 12.14 -21.73
CA VAL A 159 3.73 10.87 -21.62
C VAL A 159 4.00 10.05 -22.88
N ASP A 160 5.10 9.31 -22.88
CA ASP A 160 5.44 8.34 -23.93
C ASP A 160 5.80 6.96 -23.32
N SER A 161 5.26 6.62 -22.13
CA SER A 161 5.66 5.37 -21.46
C SER A 161 4.58 4.65 -20.65
N LEU A 162 3.29 4.80 -20.98
CA LEU A 162 2.19 4.15 -20.24
C LEU A 162 1.42 3.08 -21.05
N ALA A 163 1.94 2.65 -22.19
CA ALA A 163 1.30 1.65 -23.06
C ALA A 163 1.88 0.23 -22.91
N GLU A 164 2.52 -0.10 -21.78
CA GLU A 164 3.03 -1.46 -21.55
C GLU A 164 2.21 -2.19 -20.49
N ARG A 165 1.58 -3.28 -20.96
CA ARG A 165 0.79 -4.26 -20.20
C ARG A 165 1.59 -4.81 -19.02
N PRO A 166 1.01 -5.00 -17.81
CA PRO A 166 1.68 -5.71 -16.74
C PRO A 166 1.91 -7.18 -17.13
N GLU A 167 3.16 -7.64 -17.10
CA GLU A 167 3.52 -9.04 -17.35
C GLU A 167 2.94 -9.95 -16.24
N ARG A 168 2.20 -11.00 -16.64
CA ARG A 168 1.68 -12.03 -15.73
C ARG A 168 2.83 -12.91 -15.22
N SER A 169 3.04 -12.99 -13.91
CA SER A 169 3.83 -14.09 -13.32
C SER A 169 3.00 -15.38 -13.35
N LYS A 170 3.59 -16.44 -13.92
CA LYS A 170 3.01 -17.79 -14.04
C LYS A 170 2.64 -18.42 -12.70
#